data_AF-A0A5A5TIK5-F1
#
_entry.id   AF-A0A5A5TIK5-F1
#
_cell.length_a   1.000
_cell.length_b   1.000
_cell.length_c   1.000
_cell.angle_alpha   90.00
_cell.angle_beta   90.00
_cell.angle_gamma   90.00
#
_symmetry.space_group_name_H-M   'P 1'
#
loop_
_entity.id
_entity.type
_entity.pdbx_description
1 polymer ?
#
loop_
_entity_poly.entity_id
_entity_poly.type
_entity_poly.pdbx_seq_one_letter_code
_entity_poly.pdbx_strand_id
1 'polypeptide(L)'
;MTLISLLDLFGVAVSAISGTLTAGRKKMDIFGVFVIAGVTAIGGGTTRDILIDRHPIYWFNEPIYISIIVASAALTMLYTHFFRPPNKSLLIADAFGLATFTVIGAQIADQRHLPALIVIFVAMITAVAGGIIRDVLCSQIPLIFRKDLYVTTVIAGALVFVLLKKLGWESNSVIILSMGTVFLFRLAAIFFHLQMPLYHVPENIEPRTPTHRLVISTSNHGFPEKLPIRPLRLFARRTDGGIRLFGQQALKSKIQPSKYQRSQQDDIHQRATEDDEQQQGEQEYEQWILVPEGR
;
A
#
# COMPACT_ATOMS: atom_id res chain seq x y z
N MET A 1 -0.40 3.65 36.46
CA MET A 1 -0.53 3.25 35.03
C MET A 1 -0.35 1.76 34.93
N THR A 2 -1.36 1.03 34.44
CA THR A 2 -1.24 -0.42 34.18
C THR A 2 -0.36 -0.68 32.97
N LEU A 3 0.34 -1.82 32.92
CA LEU A 3 1.21 -2.20 31.80
C LEU A 3 0.50 -2.07 30.44
N ILE A 4 -0.76 -2.50 30.37
CA ILE A 4 -1.57 -2.46 29.15
C ILE A 4 -1.83 -1.03 28.65
N SER A 5 -2.00 -0.06 29.54
CA SER A 5 -2.23 1.35 29.18
C SER A 5 -0.98 1.98 28.60
N LEU A 6 0.19 1.64 29.17
CA LEU A 6 1.48 2.10 28.63
C LEU A 6 1.72 1.51 27.24
N LEU A 7 1.42 0.21 27.07
CA LEU A 7 1.49 -0.45 25.77
C LEU A 7 0.51 0.16 24.77
N ASP A 8 -0.69 0.54 25.18
CA ASP A 8 -1.67 1.15 24.28
C ASP A 8 -1.20 2.51 23.76
N LEU A 9 -0.68 3.38 24.63
CA LEU A 9 -0.05 4.64 24.22
C LEU A 9 1.16 4.40 23.31
N PHE A 10 1.98 3.40 23.62
CA PHE A 10 3.13 3.03 22.78
C PHE A 10 2.68 2.53 21.39
N GLY A 11 1.67 1.66 21.32
CA GLY A 11 1.12 1.14 20.08
C GLY A 11 0.54 2.24 19.20
N VAL A 12 -0.16 3.20 19.80
CA VAL A 12 -0.68 4.41 19.12
C VAL A 12 0.47 5.28 18.60
N ALA A 13 1.49 5.54 19.41
CA ALA A 13 2.66 6.33 19.01
C ALA A 13 3.37 5.69 17.81
N VAL A 14 3.70 4.40 17.89
CA VAL A 14 4.42 3.69 16.83
C VAL A 14 3.58 3.57 15.55
N SER A 15 2.28 3.38 15.67
CA SER A 15 1.36 3.35 14.53
C SER A 15 1.26 4.73 13.86
N ALA A 16 1.26 5.81 14.64
CA ALA A 16 1.34 7.17 14.11
C ALA A 16 2.67 7.44 13.39
N ILE A 17 3.80 6.94 13.92
CA ILE A 17 5.11 6.99 13.23
C ILE A 17 5.03 6.26 11.89
N SER A 18 4.48 5.04 11.87
CA SER A 18 4.32 4.25 10.65
C SER A 18 3.44 4.95 9.60
N GLY A 19 2.29 5.50 10.02
CA GLY A 19 1.41 6.30 9.17
C GLY A 19 2.11 7.54 8.60
N THR A 20 2.84 8.26 9.44
CA THR A 20 3.61 9.46 9.06
C THR A 20 4.68 9.13 8.03
N LEU A 21 5.42 8.04 8.21
CA LEU A 21 6.43 7.58 7.24
C LEU A 21 5.80 7.20 5.90
N THR A 22 4.63 6.56 5.90
CA THR A 22 3.90 6.22 4.67
C THR A 22 3.42 7.47 3.94
N ALA A 23 2.81 8.42 4.66
CA ALA A 23 2.35 9.69 4.09
C ALA A 23 3.50 10.53 3.53
N GLY A 24 4.63 10.61 4.25
CA GLY A 24 5.83 11.30 3.80
C GLY A 24 6.43 10.68 2.54
N ARG A 25 6.45 9.34 2.43
CA ARG A 25 6.87 8.63 1.19
C ARG A 25 5.93 8.91 0.01
N LYS A 26 4.67 9.22 0.29
CA LYS A 26 3.66 9.60 -0.71
C LYS A 26 3.64 11.11 -1.01
N LYS A 27 4.54 11.89 -0.39
CA LYS A 27 4.64 13.34 -0.58
C LYS A 27 3.32 14.08 -0.31
N MET A 28 2.58 13.62 0.69
CA MET A 28 1.37 14.31 1.16
C MET A 28 1.72 15.61 1.86
N ASP A 29 0.78 16.53 1.91
CA ASP A 29 0.87 17.78 2.67
C ASP A 29 0.82 17.51 4.19
N ILE A 30 1.12 18.55 4.99
CA ILE A 30 1.19 18.42 6.46
C ILE A 30 -0.15 17.93 7.03
N PHE A 31 -1.27 18.45 6.51
CA PHE A 31 -2.59 18.01 6.94
C PHE A 31 -2.82 16.54 6.61
N GLY A 32 -2.55 16.11 5.37
CA GLY A 32 -2.63 14.71 4.97
C GLY A 32 -1.76 13.78 5.83
N VAL A 33 -0.56 14.23 6.23
CA VAL A 33 0.32 13.47 7.14
C VAL A 33 -0.34 13.22 8.50
N PHE A 34 -0.92 14.25 9.12
CA PHE A 34 -1.61 14.08 10.41
C PHE A 34 -2.86 13.21 10.29
N VAL A 35 -3.63 13.34 9.20
CA VAL A 35 -4.79 12.50 8.94
C VAL A 35 -4.38 11.03 8.84
N ILE A 36 -3.37 10.71 8.00
CA ILE A 36 -2.88 9.34 7.84
C ILE A 36 -2.27 8.80 9.15
N ALA A 37 -1.52 9.61 9.89
CA ALA A 37 -0.99 9.21 11.20
C ALA A 37 -2.12 8.87 12.18
N GLY A 38 -3.15 9.72 12.25
CA GLY A 38 -4.33 9.52 13.10
C GLY A 38 -5.08 8.25 12.75
N VAL A 39 -5.56 8.11 11.51
CA VAL A 39 -6.34 6.92 11.09
C VAL A 39 -5.55 5.62 11.24
N THR A 40 -4.22 5.64 11.04
CA THR A 40 -3.36 4.47 11.29
C THR A 40 -3.34 4.12 12.78
N ALA A 41 -3.19 5.12 13.64
CA ALA A 41 -3.00 4.93 15.06
C ALA A 41 -4.30 4.55 15.81
N ILE A 42 -5.44 5.15 15.44
CA ILE A 42 -6.72 4.91 16.12
C ILE A 42 -7.67 3.99 15.35
N GLY A 43 -7.44 3.76 14.06
CA GLY A 43 -8.37 2.99 13.22
C GLY A 43 -8.54 1.54 13.68
N GLY A 44 -7.47 0.88 14.11
CA GLY A 44 -7.51 -0.49 14.64
C GLY A 44 -8.35 -0.61 15.91
N GLY A 45 -8.05 0.20 16.92
CA GLY A 45 -8.77 0.24 18.18
C GLY A 45 -10.23 0.69 18.02
N THR A 46 -10.50 1.64 17.12
CA THR A 46 -11.86 2.10 16.82
C THR A 46 -12.68 0.99 16.15
N THR A 47 -12.11 0.30 15.15
CA THR A 47 -12.77 -0.84 14.49
C THR A 47 -13.09 -1.94 15.50
N ARG A 48 -12.13 -2.27 16.38
CA ARG A 48 -12.34 -3.21 17.49
C ARG A 48 -13.51 -2.79 18.36
N ASP A 49 -13.47 -1.56 18.88
CA ASP A 49 -14.45 -1.09 19.86
C ASP A 49 -15.87 -1.07 19.28
N ILE A 50 -16.03 -0.73 17.99
CA ILE A 50 -17.32 -0.84 17.29
C ILE A 50 -17.77 -2.30 17.18
N LEU A 51 -16.88 -3.22 16.81
CA LEU A 51 -17.22 -4.64 16.62
C LEU A 51 -17.67 -5.35 17.90
N ILE A 52 -17.15 -4.93 19.06
CA ILE A 52 -17.48 -5.54 20.36
C ILE A 52 -18.47 -4.70 21.17
N ASP A 53 -19.10 -3.70 20.56
CA ASP A 53 -20.02 -2.76 21.21
C ASP A 53 -19.41 -2.16 22.50
N ARG A 54 -18.28 -1.48 22.34
CA ARG A 54 -17.57 -0.78 23.41
C ARG A 54 -17.66 0.72 23.20
N HIS A 55 -18.54 1.34 23.99
CA HIS A 55 -18.71 2.78 24.06
C HIS A 55 -18.41 3.32 25.47
N PRO A 56 -17.93 4.57 25.60
CA PRO A 56 -17.48 5.45 24.51
C PRO A 56 -16.18 4.92 23.86
N ILE A 57 -15.91 5.36 22.63
CA ILE A 57 -14.67 5.01 21.93
C ILE A 57 -13.48 5.56 22.71
N TYR A 58 -12.44 4.76 22.90
CA TYR A 58 -11.36 5.03 23.87
C TYR A 58 -10.69 6.41 23.73
N TRP A 59 -10.45 6.90 22.51
CA TRP A 59 -9.78 8.18 22.27
C TRP A 59 -10.70 9.40 22.42
N PHE A 60 -12.03 9.21 22.43
CA PHE A 60 -12.97 10.25 22.86
C PHE A 60 -12.99 10.39 24.37
N ASN A 61 -12.80 9.28 25.09
CA ASN A 61 -12.77 9.27 26.54
C ASN A 61 -11.49 9.91 27.10
N GLU A 62 -10.35 9.67 26.45
CA GLU A 62 -9.05 10.16 26.90
C GLU A 62 -8.32 10.96 25.80
N PRO A 63 -8.27 12.31 25.90
CA PRO A 63 -7.68 13.14 24.84
C PRO A 63 -6.16 12.96 24.67
N ILE A 64 -5.51 12.29 25.62
CA ILE A 64 -4.07 11.96 25.57
C ILE A 64 -3.69 11.22 24.29
N TYR A 65 -4.58 10.37 23.74
CA TYR A 65 -4.31 9.63 22.51
C TYR A 65 -4.09 10.57 21.31
N ILE A 66 -4.89 11.63 21.19
CA ILE A 66 -4.73 12.62 20.12
C ILE A 66 -3.40 13.38 20.28
N SER A 67 -3.06 13.78 21.50
CA SER A 67 -1.78 14.44 21.79
C SER A 67 -0.58 13.57 21.42
N ILE A 68 -0.63 12.26 21.71
CA ILE A 68 0.43 11.31 21.34
C ILE A 68 0.56 11.15 19.83
N ILE A 69 -0.55 11.11 19.10
CA ILE A 69 -0.55 11.03 17.64
C ILE A 69 0.11 12.27 17.03
N VAL A 70 -0.32 13.46 17.46
CA VAL A 70 0.22 14.73 16.97
C VAL A 70 1.71 14.83 17.30
N ALA A 71 2.10 14.53 18.54
CA ALA A 71 3.51 14.56 18.95
C ALA A 71 4.35 13.56 18.14
N SER A 72 3.89 12.32 17.97
CA SER A 72 4.60 11.28 17.23
C SER A 72 4.75 11.63 15.75
N ALA A 73 3.71 12.18 15.13
CA ALA A 73 3.75 12.63 13.74
C ALA A 73 4.72 13.82 13.57
N ALA A 74 4.62 14.84 14.42
CA ALA A 74 5.51 16.00 14.38
C ALA A 74 6.98 15.62 14.59
N LEU A 75 7.27 14.76 15.57
CA LEU A 75 8.62 14.26 15.83
C LEU A 75 9.15 13.43 14.66
N THR A 76 8.30 12.60 14.04
CA THR A 76 8.70 11.81 12.86
C THR A 76 8.99 12.71 11.67
N MET A 77 8.16 13.72 11.41
CA MET A 77 8.39 14.71 10.35
C MET A 77 9.71 15.44 10.58
N LEU A 78 9.96 15.93 11.79
CA LEU A 78 11.20 16.60 12.17
C LEU A 78 12.41 15.68 11.96
N TYR A 79 12.31 14.42 12.40
CA TYR A 79 13.35 13.42 12.20
C TYR A 79 13.64 13.19 10.71
N THR A 80 12.59 13.01 9.88
CA THR A 80 12.75 12.78 8.44
C THR A 80 13.24 14.00 7.66
N HIS A 81 13.11 15.19 8.24
CA HIS A 81 13.67 16.41 7.67
C HIS A 81 15.20 16.44 7.78
N PHE A 82 15.76 15.97 8.89
CA PHE A 82 17.21 15.94 9.12
C PHE A 82 17.88 14.64 8.68
N PHE A 83 17.19 13.51 8.80
CA PHE A 83 17.75 12.18 8.58
C PHE A 83 16.94 11.38 7.56
N ARG A 84 17.63 10.58 6.75
CA ARG A 84 16.96 9.64 5.84
C ARG A 84 16.61 8.36 6.61
N PRO A 85 15.32 8.02 6.78
CA PRO A 85 14.95 6.81 7.49
C PRO A 85 15.39 5.57 6.70
N PRO A 86 15.90 4.51 7.37
CA PRO A 86 16.30 3.29 6.68
C PRO A 86 15.10 2.62 5.98
N ASN A 87 15.36 1.86 4.91
CA ASN A 87 14.30 1.27 4.07
C ASN A 87 13.28 0.45 4.89
N LYS A 88 13.75 -0.28 5.91
CA LYS A 88 12.96 -1.17 6.77
C LYS A 88 12.25 -0.46 7.95
N SER A 89 12.48 0.85 8.17
CA SER A 89 11.89 1.60 9.31
C SER A 89 10.38 1.45 9.43
N LEU A 90 9.66 1.61 8.32
CA LEU A 90 8.20 1.47 8.25
C LEU A 90 7.75 0.06 8.69
N LEU A 91 8.41 -0.98 8.17
CA LEU A 91 8.09 -2.38 8.49
C LEU A 91 8.36 -2.72 9.95
N ILE A 92 9.43 -2.17 10.52
CA ILE A 92 9.80 -2.39 11.93
C ILE A 92 8.83 -1.65 12.86
N ALA A 93 8.49 -0.39 12.56
CA ALA A 93 7.47 0.35 13.30
C ALA A 93 6.11 -0.39 13.23
N ASP A 94 5.71 -0.83 12.03
CA ASP A 94 4.49 -1.61 11.86
C ASP A 94 4.52 -2.91 12.69
N ALA A 95 5.65 -3.63 12.74
CA ALA A 95 5.79 -4.84 13.55
C ALA A 95 5.59 -4.58 15.06
N PHE A 96 6.09 -3.47 15.58
CA PHE A 96 5.86 -3.06 16.98
C PHE A 96 4.38 -2.72 17.23
N GLY A 97 3.75 -1.92 16.37
CA GLY A 97 2.33 -1.58 16.47
C GLY A 97 1.46 -2.83 16.42
N LEU A 98 1.74 -3.71 15.46
CA LEU A 98 1.06 -4.99 15.29
C LEU A 98 1.16 -5.89 16.53
N ALA A 99 2.37 -6.08 17.07
CA ALA A 99 2.58 -6.90 18.26
C ALA A 99 1.81 -6.36 19.47
N THR A 100 1.82 -5.05 19.64
CA THR A 100 1.16 -4.37 20.74
C THR A 100 -0.36 -4.47 20.64
N PHE A 101 -0.92 -4.13 19.47
CA PHE A 101 -2.37 -4.17 19.24
C PHE A 101 -2.96 -5.58 19.20
N THR A 102 -2.17 -6.58 18.82
CA THR A 102 -2.60 -7.99 18.92
C THR A 102 -2.94 -8.34 20.36
N VAL A 103 -2.03 -8.03 21.29
CA VAL A 103 -2.21 -8.38 22.70
C VAL A 103 -3.27 -7.50 23.37
N ILE A 104 -3.33 -6.20 23.03
CA ILE A 104 -4.38 -5.31 23.53
C ILE A 104 -5.76 -5.78 23.07
N GLY A 105 -5.92 -6.11 21.79
CA GLY A 105 -7.16 -6.64 21.25
C GLY A 105 -7.57 -7.96 21.91
N ALA A 106 -6.60 -8.87 22.10
CA ALA A 106 -6.84 -10.14 22.78
C ALA A 106 -7.27 -9.94 24.24
N GLN A 107 -6.59 -9.07 24.98
CA GLN A 107 -6.89 -8.76 26.38
C GLN A 107 -8.28 -8.16 26.55
N ILE A 108 -8.68 -7.22 25.68
CA ILE A 108 -10.00 -6.57 25.75
C ILE A 108 -11.11 -7.58 25.42
N ALA A 109 -10.90 -8.43 24.41
CA ALA A 109 -11.85 -9.48 24.06
C ALA A 109 -11.98 -10.54 25.18
N ASP A 110 -10.87 -10.92 25.82
CA ASP A 110 -10.86 -11.84 26.96
C ASP A 110 -11.58 -11.25 28.18
N GLN A 111 -11.41 -9.95 28.45
CA GLN A 111 -12.13 -9.24 29.52
C GLN A 111 -13.64 -9.15 29.28
N ARG A 112 -14.10 -9.25 28.03
CA ARG A 112 -15.51 -9.39 27.67
C ARG A 112 -16.01 -10.84 27.73
N HIS A 113 -15.18 -11.77 28.23
CA HIS A 113 -15.46 -13.20 28.33
C HIS A 113 -15.90 -13.83 27.00
N LEU A 114 -15.33 -13.35 25.88
CA LEU A 114 -15.64 -13.87 24.56
C LEU A 114 -14.99 -15.25 24.35
N PRO A 115 -15.60 -16.13 23.53
CA PRO A 115 -15.00 -17.39 23.13
C PRO A 115 -13.60 -17.22 22.54
N ALA A 116 -12.70 -18.18 22.81
CA ALA A 116 -11.30 -18.16 22.36
C ALA A 116 -11.10 -17.84 20.87
N LEU A 117 -11.97 -18.39 20.00
CA LEU A 117 -11.92 -18.11 18.56
C LEU A 117 -12.18 -16.62 18.26
N ILE A 118 -13.15 -16.02 18.95
CA ILE A 118 -13.50 -14.61 18.79
C ILE A 118 -12.39 -13.72 19.37
N VAL A 119 -11.75 -14.11 20.48
CA VAL A 119 -10.57 -13.40 21.02
C VAL A 119 -9.47 -13.29 19.97
N ILE A 120 -9.16 -14.39 19.27
CA ILE A 120 -8.16 -14.39 18.19
C ILE A 120 -8.58 -13.48 17.04
N PHE A 121 -9.86 -13.52 16.65
CA PHE A 121 -10.39 -12.70 15.57
C PHE A 121 -10.36 -11.19 15.89
N VAL A 122 -10.80 -10.82 17.10
CA VAL A 122 -10.77 -9.43 17.57
C VAL A 122 -9.33 -8.93 17.69
N ALA A 123 -8.41 -9.75 18.23
CA ALA A 123 -6.98 -9.44 18.26
C ALA A 123 -6.43 -9.18 16.85
N MET A 124 -6.80 -10.04 15.89
CA MET A 124 -6.41 -9.89 14.49
C MET A 124 -6.88 -8.56 13.91
N ILE A 125 -8.17 -8.26 13.97
CA ILE A 125 -8.73 -7.02 13.40
C ILE A 125 -8.09 -5.80 14.05
N THR A 126 -7.96 -5.80 15.38
CA THR A 126 -7.34 -4.69 16.12
C THR A 126 -5.93 -4.40 15.60
N ALA A 127 -5.14 -5.45 15.36
CA ALA A 127 -3.76 -5.32 14.92
C ALA A 127 -3.64 -4.88 13.46
N VAL A 128 -4.48 -5.38 12.56
CA VAL A 128 -4.30 -5.19 11.11
C VAL A 128 -5.11 -4.02 10.54
N ALA A 129 -6.27 -3.67 11.12
CA ALA A 129 -7.20 -2.72 10.51
C ALA A 129 -6.60 -1.32 10.34
N GLY A 130 -5.83 -0.82 11.31
CA GLY A 130 -5.15 0.49 11.19
C GLY A 130 -4.18 0.53 10.00
N GLY A 131 -3.39 -0.52 9.80
CA GLY A 131 -2.48 -0.65 8.66
C GLY A 131 -3.21 -0.80 7.33
N ILE A 132 -4.34 -1.50 7.30
CA ILE A 132 -5.19 -1.62 6.10
C ILE A 132 -5.74 -0.25 5.70
N ILE A 133 -6.34 0.49 6.65
CA ILE A 133 -6.90 1.81 6.40
C ILE A 133 -5.81 2.75 5.86
N ARG A 134 -4.64 2.76 6.49
CA ARG A 134 -3.46 3.51 6.02
C ARG A 134 -3.12 3.19 4.57
N ASP A 135 -2.94 1.91 4.26
CA ASP A 135 -2.45 1.47 2.96
C ASP A 135 -3.47 1.77 1.85
N VAL A 136 -4.77 1.57 2.13
CA VAL A 136 -5.86 1.91 1.21
C VAL A 136 -5.92 3.41 0.95
N LEU A 137 -5.88 4.26 1.99
CA LEU A 137 -5.90 5.72 1.85
C LEU A 137 -4.65 6.25 1.12
N CYS A 138 -3.52 5.54 1.22
CA CYS A 138 -2.30 5.87 0.49
C CYS A 138 -2.22 5.22 -0.91
N SER A 139 -3.31 4.61 -1.40
CA SER A 139 -3.37 3.89 -2.69
C SER A 139 -2.22 2.89 -2.84
N GLN A 140 -2.05 2.03 -1.84
CA GLN A 140 -1.12 0.91 -1.84
C GLN A 140 -1.85 -0.39 -1.54
N ILE A 141 -1.37 -1.49 -2.10
CA ILE A 141 -1.84 -2.83 -1.69
C ILE A 141 -1.46 -3.03 -0.23
N PRO A 142 -2.44 -3.26 0.68
CA PRO A 142 -2.20 -3.46 2.09
C PRO A 142 -1.18 -4.55 2.41
N LEU A 143 -0.38 -4.36 3.45
CA LEU A 143 0.65 -5.33 3.88
C LEU A 143 0.08 -6.74 4.15
N ILE A 144 -1.18 -6.83 4.58
CA ILE A 144 -1.91 -8.09 4.76
C ILE A 144 -2.02 -8.93 3.48
N PHE A 145 -2.12 -8.29 2.31
CA PHE A 145 -2.29 -8.96 1.02
C PHE A 145 -0.96 -9.17 0.28
N ARG A 146 0.17 -8.82 0.91
CA ARG A 146 1.50 -9.09 0.36
C ARG A 146 1.94 -10.50 0.74
N LYS A 147 3.00 -10.96 0.08
CA LYS A 147 3.57 -12.31 0.27
C LYS A 147 4.12 -12.55 1.68
N ASP A 148 4.20 -11.54 2.55
CA ASP A 148 4.88 -11.66 3.83
C ASP A 148 4.01 -12.40 4.86
N LEU A 149 4.65 -13.01 5.87
CA LEU A 149 3.96 -13.63 7.00
C LEU A 149 3.27 -12.57 7.89
N TYR A 150 2.21 -11.95 7.37
CA TYR A 150 1.58 -10.82 8.00
C TYR A 150 0.64 -11.26 9.12
N VAL A 151 -0.53 -11.73 8.72
CA VAL A 151 -1.60 -12.18 9.61
C VAL A 151 -1.21 -13.41 10.41
N THR A 152 -0.37 -14.28 9.86
CA THR A 152 0.03 -15.53 10.51
C THR A 152 0.74 -15.32 11.84
N THR A 153 1.59 -14.29 11.94
CA THR A 153 2.25 -13.95 13.21
C THR A 153 1.28 -13.40 14.26
N VAL A 154 0.26 -12.66 13.82
CA VAL A 154 -0.80 -12.13 14.69
C VAL A 154 -1.62 -13.28 15.25
N ILE A 155 -2.03 -14.21 14.38
CA ILE A 155 -2.75 -15.42 14.80
C ILE A 155 -1.89 -16.24 15.76
N ALA A 156 -0.60 -16.43 15.48
CA ALA A 156 0.31 -17.17 16.36
C ALA A 156 0.41 -16.51 17.75
N GLY A 157 0.60 -15.19 17.82
CA GLY A 157 0.65 -14.48 19.10
C GLY A 157 -0.67 -14.48 19.86
N ALA A 158 -1.80 -14.32 19.17
CA ALA A 158 -3.12 -14.40 19.79
C ALA A 158 -3.44 -15.83 20.29
N LEU A 159 -2.97 -16.86 19.58
CA LEU A 159 -3.08 -18.24 20.03
C LEU A 159 -2.24 -18.48 21.30
N VAL A 160 -1.00 -17.99 21.33
CA VAL A 160 -0.14 -18.03 22.53
C VAL A 160 -0.82 -17.33 23.70
N PHE A 161 -1.41 -16.16 23.47
CA PHE A 161 -2.17 -15.43 24.49
C PHE A 161 -3.28 -16.28 25.10
N VAL A 162 -4.16 -16.84 24.26
CA VAL A 162 -5.29 -17.67 24.69
C VAL A 162 -4.81 -18.92 25.44
N LEU A 163 -3.77 -19.59 24.95
CA LEU A 163 -3.24 -20.80 25.57
C LEU A 163 -2.64 -20.52 26.94
N LEU A 164 -1.80 -19.50 27.08
CA LEU A 164 -1.18 -19.15 28.36
C LEU A 164 -2.22 -18.70 29.39
N LYS A 165 -3.27 -17.98 28.96
CA LYS A 165 -4.40 -17.62 29.83
C LYS A 165 -5.17 -18.83 30.32
N LYS A 166 -5.43 -19.81 29.45
CA LYS A 166 -6.07 -21.07 29.84
C LYS A 166 -5.22 -21.90 30.81
N LEU A 167 -3.90 -21.79 30.73
CA LEU A 167 -2.96 -22.42 31.67
C LEU A 167 -2.86 -21.68 33.02
N GLY A 168 -3.60 -20.59 33.22
CA GLY A 168 -3.63 -19.86 34.48
C GLY A 168 -2.40 -18.98 34.73
N TRP A 169 -1.64 -18.62 33.69
CA TRP A 169 -0.49 -17.73 33.83
C TRP A 169 -0.90 -16.31 34.21
N GLU A 170 -0.01 -15.61 34.92
CA GLU A 170 -0.23 -14.21 35.30
C GLU A 170 -0.39 -13.31 34.06
N SER A 171 -1.33 -12.36 34.12
CA SER A 171 -1.71 -11.51 32.98
C SER A 171 -0.52 -10.76 32.35
N ASN A 172 0.42 -10.27 33.14
CA ASN A 172 1.59 -9.53 32.62
C ASN A 172 2.53 -10.44 31.82
N SER A 173 2.77 -11.66 32.33
CA SER A 173 3.61 -12.66 31.66
C SER A 173 2.98 -13.10 30.33
N VAL A 174 1.67 -13.32 30.30
CA VAL A 174 0.92 -13.62 29.07
C VAL A 174 1.11 -12.51 28.04
N ILE A 175 0.93 -11.24 28.46
CA ILE A 175 1.04 -10.07 27.58
C ILE A 175 2.43 -10.01 26.95
N ILE A 176 3.48 -10.10 27.75
CA ILE A 176 4.88 -9.98 27.30
C ILE A 176 5.25 -11.13 26.37
N LEU A 177 4.92 -12.37 26.71
CA LEU A 177 5.25 -13.54 25.89
C LEU A 177 4.52 -13.54 24.56
N SER A 178 3.24 -13.17 24.56
CA SER A 178 2.42 -13.09 23.34
C SER A 178 2.90 -11.97 22.42
N MET A 179 3.18 -10.79 22.99
CA MET A 179 3.73 -9.65 22.24
C MET A 179 5.10 -9.99 21.65
N GLY A 180 5.97 -10.61 22.46
CA GLY A 180 7.28 -11.10 22.03
C GLY A 180 7.17 -12.10 20.89
N THR A 181 6.20 -13.02 20.94
CA THR A 181 5.95 -13.99 19.87
C THR A 181 5.62 -13.30 18.54
N VAL A 182 4.67 -12.34 18.55
CA VAL A 182 4.33 -11.59 17.32
C VAL A 182 5.54 -10.84 16.81
N PHE A 183 6.21 -10.08 17.69
CA PHE A 183 7.32 -9.22 17.30
C PHE A 183 8.51 -10.02 16.74
N LEU A 184 8.92 -11.09 17.41
CA LEU A 184 10.05 -11.92 16.98
C LEU A 184 9.76 -12.62 15.65
N PHE A 185 8.57 -13.18 15.48
CA PHE A 185 8.19 -13.82 14.21
C PHE A 185 8.10 -12.80 13.08
N ARG A 186 7.64 -11.58 13.38
CA ARG A 186 7.65 -10.49 12.39
C ARG A 186 9.03 -10.05 12.00
N LEU A 187 9.91 -9.90 12.97
CA LEU A 187 11.29 -9.53 12.71
C LEU A 187 11.97 -10.62 11.87
N ALA A 188 11.77 -11.89 12.24
CA ALA A 188 12.24 -13.03 11.47
C ALA A 188 11.72 -13.00 10.03
N ALA A 189 10.42 -12.77 9.81
CA ALA A 189 9.85 -12.66 8.47
C ALA A 189 10.48 -11.52 7.64
N ILE A 190 10.73 -10.36 8.26
CA ILE A 190 11.34 -9.18 7.60
C ILE A 190 12.83 -9.39 7.26
N PHE A 191 13.58 -10.12 8.08
CA PHE A 191 15.01 -10.35 7.86
C PHE A 191 15.32 -11.60 7.03
N PHE A 192 14.55 -12.68 7.20
CA PHE A 192 14.72 -13.92 6.44
C PHE A 192 13.89 -13.97 5.15
N HIS A 193 13.12 -12.92 4.85
CA HIS A 193 12.28 -12.81 3.64
C HIS A 193 11.32 -14.01 3.48
N LEU A 194 10.70 -14.44 4.59
CA LEU A 194 9.76 -15.55 4.59
C LEU A 194 8.47 -15.15 3.86
N GLN A 195 8.17 -15.86 2.77
CA GLN A 195 7.03 -15.59 1.90
C GLN A 195 6.03 -16.75 1.86
N MET A 196 4.74 -16.42 1.77
CA MET A 196 3.66 -17.35 1.49
C MET A 196 3.54 -17.66 -0.01
N PRO A 197 3.09 -18.88 -0.37
CA PRO A 197 2.84 -19.24 -1.77
C PRO A 197 1.72 -18.36 -2.35
N LEU A 198 1.86 -17.98 -3.62
CA LEU A 198 0.86 -17.17 -4.31
C LEU A 198 -0.08 -18.08 -5.05
N TYR A 199 -1.37 -17.81 -4.88
CA TYR A 199 -2.38 -18.35 -5.76
C TYR A 199 -2.39 -17.56 -7.07
N HIS A 200 -2.09 -18.23 -8.18
CA HIS A 200 -2.19 -17.68 -9.52
C HIS A 200 -3.17 -18.54 -10.32
N VAL A 201 -4.21 -17.91 -10.85
CA VAL A 201 -5.10 -18.56 -11.83
C VAL A 201 -4.44 -18.35 -13.20
N PRO A 202 -4.05 -19.42 -13.91
CA PRO A 202 -3.50 -19.27 -15.25
C PRO A 202 -4.54 -18.64 -16.17
N GLU A 203 -4.19 -17.53 -16.80
CA GLU A 203 -5.06 -16.88 -17.79
C GLU A 203 -4.93 -17.64 -19.11
N ASN A 204 -6.04 -18.09 -19.68
CA ASN A 204 -6.08 -18.61 -21.05
C ASN A 204 -5.90 -17.43 -22.02
N ILE A 205 -4.66 -16.98 -22.17
CA ILE A 205 -4.28 -16.15 -23.30
C ILE A 205 -4.30 -17.08 -24.50
N GLU A 206 -5.46 -17.20 -25.16
CA GLU A 206 -5.45 -17.69 -26.54
C GLU A 206 -4.43 -16.82 -27.29
N PRO A 207 -3.44 -17.42 -27.97
CA PRO A 207 -2.50 -16.64 -28.75
C PRO A 207 -3.33 -15.84 -29.74
N ARG A 208 -3.39 -14.52 -29.56
CA ARG A 208 -3.98 -13.60 -30.54
C ARG A 208 -3.24 -13.88 -31.83
N THR A 209 -3.86 -14.65 -32.71
CA THR A 209 -3.37 -14.84 -34.07
C THR A 209 -3.27 -13.43 -34.62
N PRO A 210 -2.10 -12.97 -35.11
CA PRO A 210 -1.99 -11.63 -35.65
C PRO A 210 -2.94 -11.54 -36.85
N THR A 211 -4.14 -11.00 -36.61
CA THR A 211 -5.15 -10.76 -37.64
C THR A 211 -4.78 -9.50 -38.41
N HIS A 212 -3.56 -9.45 -38.91
CA HIS A 212 -3.27 -8.72 -40.12
C HIS A 212 -3.21 -9.75 -41.22
N ARG A 213 -4.40 -10.11 -41.71
CA ARG A 213 -4.58 -10.62 -43.07
C ARG A 213 -3.90 -9.57 -43.96
N LEU A 214 -2.68 -9.87 -44.39
CA LEU A 214 -1.98 -9.12 -45.44
C LEU A 214 -2.86 -9.29 -46.68
N VAL A 215 -3.73 -8.31 -46.92
CA VAL A 215 -4.43 -8.18 -48.20
C VAL A 215 -3.33 -7.86 -49.20
N ILE A 216 -2.80 -8.88 -49.86
CA ILE A 216 -2.04 -8.70 -51.09
C ILE A 216 -3.07 -8.23 -52.11
N SER A 217 -3.27 -6.91 -52.16
CA SER A 217 -3.93 -6.27 -53.28
C SER A 217 -3.02 -6.46 -54.48
N THR A 218 -3.33 -7.45 -55.32
CA THR A 218 -2.77 -7.59 -56.66
C THR A 218 -3.32 -6.43 -57.51
N SER A 219 -2.75 -5.24 -57.34
CA SER A 219 -2.91 -4.15 -58.31
C SER A 219 -1.89 -4.40 -59.42
N ASN A 220 -2.42 -4.78 -60.56
CA ASN A 220 -1.71 -5.13 -61.78
C ASN A 220 -1.02 -3.89 -62.39
N HIS A 221 0.10 -3.44 -61.83
CA HIS A 221 0.98 -2.45 -62.44
C HIS A 221 2.45 -2.87 -62.33
N GLY A 222 3.09 -2.95 -63.50
CA GLY A 222 4.48 -3.23 -63.83
C GLY A 222 5.49 -3.40 -62.69
N PHE A 223 6.01 -4.61 -62.56
CA PHE A 223 7.29 -4.90 -61.90
C PHE A 223 8.45 -4.28 -62.69
N PRO A 224 9.33 -3.48 -62.07
CA PRO A 224 10.73 -3.47 -62.45
C PRO A 224 11.54 -4.42 -61.56
N GLU A 225 12.42 -5.13 -62.25
CA GLU A 225 13.51 -5.99 -61.79
C GLU A 225 14.27 -5.52 -60.53
N LYS A 226 14.66 -6.52 -59.72
CA LYS A 226 15.79 -6.54 -58.75
C LYS A 226 15.60 -5.83 -57.40
N LEU A 227 15.34 -6.64 -56.36
CA LEU A 227 15.84 -6.37 -55.00
C LEU A 227 16.42 -7.67 -54.40
N PRO A 228 17.74 -7.75 -54.17
CA PRO A 228 18.36 -8.88 -53.50
C PRO A 228 18.13 -8.81 -51.98
N ILE A 229 17.67 -9.92 -51.42
CA ILE A 229 17.58 -10.20 -49.99
C ILE A 229 18.97 -10.05 -49.36
N ARG A 230 19.17 -9.09 -48.44
CA ARG A 230 20.38 -9.02 -47.60
C ARG A 230 20.08 -9.59 -46.21
N PRO A 231 20.83 -10.59 -45.72
CA PRO A 231 20.82 -10.93 -44.31
C PRO A 231 21.54 -9.84 -43.49
N LEU A 232 20.97 -9.46 -42.34
CA LEU A 232 21.61 -8.54 -41.38
C LEU A 232 23.00 -9.08 -40.99
N ARG A 233 24.06 -8.37 -41.40
CA ARG A 233 25.45 -8.68 -41.03
C ARG A 233 25.75 -8.16 -39.62
N LEU A 234 26.04 -9.06 -38.69
CA LEU A 234 26.78 -8.76 -37.46
C LEU A 234 28.23 -8.39 -37.84
N PHE A 235 28.66 -7.18 -37.51
CA PHE A 235 30.05 -6.75 -37.71
C PHE A 235 30.89 -7.11 -36.48
N ALA A 236 31.76 -8.11 -36.62
CA ALA A 236 32.86 -8.37 -35.69
C ALA A 236 34.18 -8.00 -36.39
N ARG A 237 34.98 -7.12 -35.79
CA ARG A 237 36.33 -6.76 -36.29
C ARG A 237 37.36 -7.31 -35.31
N ARG A 238 38.28 -8.15 -35.80
CA ARG A 238 39.42 -8.69 -35.06
C ARG A 238 40.57 -7.68 -35.15
N THR A 239 41.12 -7.29 -34.00
CA THR A 239 42.40 -6.55 -33.89
C THR A 239 43.29 -7.32 -32.92
N ASP A 240 44.61 -7.19 -33.06
CA ASP A 240 45.65 -8.07 -32.50
C ASP A 240 45.83 -8.02 -30.96
N GLY A 241 44.76 -7.75 -30.21
CA GLY A 241 44.71 -7.77 -28.75
C GLY A 241 43.38 -8.22 -28.13
N GLY A 242 42.49 -8.91 -28.88
CA GLY A 242 41.27 -9.54 -28.36
C GLY A 242 39.94 -9.06 -28.98
N ILE A 243 38.88 -9.85 -28.81
CA ILE A 243 37.52 -9.62 -29.36
C ILE A 243 36.75 -8.65 -28.46
N ARG A 244 36.33 -7.48 -28.99
CA ARG A 244 35.35 -6.60 -28.33
C ARG A 244 34.03 -6.62 -29.11
N LEU A 245 32.94 -6.97 -28.43
CA LEU A 245 31.57 -6.88 -28.95
C LEU A 245 31.10 -5.42 -28.84
N PHE A 246 30.80 -4.77 -29.97
CA PHE A 246 30.12 -3.46 -29.96
C PHE A 246 28.61 -3.67 -29.96
N GLY A 247 28.01 -3.65 -28.77
CA GLY A 247 26.57 -3.65 -28.57
C GLY A 247 26.07 -2.27 -28.11
N GLN A 248 25.04 -1.77 -28.78
CA GLN A 248 24.17 -0.65 -28.41
C GLN A 248 24.81 0.74 -28.26
N GLN A 249 24.83 1.53 -29.35
CA GLN A 249 24.79 2.99 -29.22
C GLN A 249 24.15 3.74 -30.40
N ALA A 250 23.24 3.10 -31.13
CA ALA A 250 22.48 3.76 -32.19
C ALA A 250 21.00 3.35 -32.17
N LEU A 251 20.32 3.58 -31.03
CA LEU A 251 18.86 3.50 -30.96
C LEU A 251 18.31 4.46 -29.88
N LYS A 252 18.67 5.75 -29.99
CA LYS A 252 18.15 6.80 -29.11
C LYS A 252 17.59 8.03 -29.83
N SER A 253 17.27 7.95 -31.13
CA SER A 253 16.72 9.11 -31.86
C SER A 253 15.52 8.86 -32.78
N LYS A 254 14.93 7.65 -32.83
CA LYS A 254 13.65 7.41 -33.52
C LYS A 254 12.83 6.32 -32.83
N ILE A 255 12.22 6.65 -31.70
CA ILE A 255 11.08 5.90 -31.18
C ILE A 255 9.84 6.68 -31.62
N GLN A 256 9.19 6.25 -32.69
CA GLN A 256 7.82 6.67 -32.96
C GLN A 256 6.93 6.07 -31.87
N PRO A 257 6.05 6.87 -31.24
CA PRO A 257 5.16 6.36 -30.20
C PRO A 257 4.27 5.25 -30.78
N SER A 258 4.11 4.17 -30.01
CA SER A 258 3.29 3.04 -30.43
C SER A 258 1.83 3.48 -30.61
N LYS A 259 1.04 2.76 -31.42
CA LYS A 259 -0.40 3.07 -31.62
C LYS A 259 -1.19 3.21 -30.31
N TYR A 260 -0.74 2.57 -29.23
CA TYR A 260 -1.34 2.66 -27.90
C TYR A 260 -1.07 4.01 -27.21
N GLN A 261 0.13 4.59 -27.39
CA GLN A 261 0.44 5.92 -26.88
C GLN A 261 -0.28 7.02 -27.66
N ARG A 262 -0.55 6.81 -28.97
CA ARG A 262 -1.40 7.73 -29.74
C ARG A 262 -2.85 7.68 -29.29
N SER A 263 -3.44 6.50 -29.07
CA SER A 263 -4.83 6.43 -28.58
C SER A 263 -4.97 7.05 -27.18
N GLN A 264 -4.00 6.88 -26.28
CA GLN A 264 -4.02 7.59 -24.99
C GLN A 264 -3.87 9.10 -25.13
N GLN A 265 -3.07 9.59 -26.09
CA GLN A 265 -2.96 11.03 -26.33
C GLN A 265 -4.22 11.60 -26.98
N ASP A 266 -4.86 10.84 -27.87
CA ASP A 266 -6.14 11.21 -28.47
C ASP A 266 -7.27 11.20 -27.43
N ASP A 267 -7.30 10.22 -26.50
CA ASP A 267 -8.25 10.17 -25.38
C ASP A 267 -8.06 11.33 -24.39
N ILE A 268 -6.80 11.73 -24.12
CA ILE A 268 -6.50 12.88 -23.26
C ILE A 268 -6.89 14.19 -23.95
N HIS A 269 -6.66 14.31 -25.26
CA HIS A 269 -7.09 15.48 -26.02
C HIS A 269 -8.61 15.57 -26.13
N GLN A 270 -9.31 14.45 -26.34
CA GLN A 270 -10.78 14.42 -26.38
C GLN A 270 -11.40 14.85 -25.05
N ARG A 271 -10.89 14.34 -23.92
CA ARG A 271 -11.35 14.75 -22.58
C ARG A 271 -11.10 16.22 -22.29
N ALA A 272 -9.95 16.76 -22.73
CA ALA A 272 -9.68 18.19 -22.57
C ALA A 272 -10.64 19.06 -23.40
N THR A 273 -10.99 18.65 -24.62
CA THR A 273 -12.03 19.35 -25.42
C THR A 273 -13.44 19.21 -24.84
N GLU A 274 -13.78 18.05 -24.26
CA GLU A 274 -15.07 17.86 -23.57
C GLU A 274 -15.18 18.72 -22.30
N ASP A 275 -14.10 18.86 -21.53
CA ASP A 275 -14.03 19.74 -20.37
C ASP A 275 -14.14 21.23 -20.76
N ASP A 276 -13.50 21.64 -21.87
CA ASP A 276 -13.60 23.01 -22.40
C ASP A 276 -15.02 23.31 -22.93
N GLU A 277 -15.67 22.38 -23.64
CA GLU A 277 -17.06 22.53 -24.09
C GLU A 277 -18.05 22.58 -22.90
N GLN A 278 -17.82 21.81 -21.83
CA GLN A 278 -18.63 21.87 -20.61
C GLN A 278 -18.48 23.21 -19.88
N GLN A 279 -17.26 23.74 -19.76
CA GLN A 279 -17.05 25.06 -19.16
C GLN A 279 -17.64 26.20 -20.01
N GLN A 280 -17.61 26.07 -21.32
CA GLN A 280 -18.21 27.03 -22.23
C GLN A 280 -19.76 27.00 -22.15
N GLY A 281 -20.34 25.80 -22.00
CA GLY A 281 -21.76 25.61 -21.73
C GLY A 281 -22.22 26.17 -20.38
N GLU A 282 -21.44 25.98 -19.30
CA GLU A 282 -21.74 26.58 -17.99
C GLU A 282 -21.66 28.12 -18.01
N GLN A 283 -20.69 28.69 -18.74
CA GLN A 283 -20.62 30.15 -18.92
C GLN A 283 -21.80 30.71 -19.72
N GLU A 284 -22.24 30.00 -20.76
CA GLU A 284 -23.41 30.39 -21.55
C GLU A 284 -24.69 30.30 -20.70
N TYR A 285 -24.81 29.28 -19.83
CA TYR A 285 -25.95 29.12 -18.91
C TYR A 285 -26.01 30.22 -17.84
N GLU A 286 -24.87 30.61 -17.25
CA GLU A 286 -24.78 31.76 -16.33
C GLU A 286 -25.16 33.08 -17.02
N GLN A 287 -24.87 33.21 -18.32
CA GLN A 287 -25.21 34.40 -19.11
C GLN A 287 -26.72 34.51 -19.40
N TRP A 288 -27.44 33.39 -19.51
CA TRP A 288 -28.90 33.36 -19.65
C TRP A 288 -29.64 33.69 -18.34
N ILE A 289 -29.07 33.38 -17.17
CA ILE A 289 -29.68 33.67 -15.86
C ILE A 289 -29.62 35.18 -15.51
N LEU A 290 -28.73 35.95 -16.16
CA LEU A 290 -28.52 37.38 -15.89
C LEU A 290 -29.30 38.34 -16.81
N VAL A 291 -30.23 37.84 -17.64
CA VAL A 291 -31.15 38.71 -18.39
C VAL A 291 -32.28 39.16 -17.46
N PRO A 292 -32.41 40.45 -17.11
CA PRO A 292 -33.55 40.91 -16.34
C PRO A 292 -34.78 40.89 -17.24
N GLU A 293 -35.81 40.13 -16.86
CA GLU A 293 -37.16 40.29 -17.42
C GLU A 293 -37.60 41.74 -17.23
N GLY A 294 -37.65 42.47 -18.34
CA GLY A 294 -37.91 43.91 -18.33
C GLY A 294 -38.38 44.40 -19.69
N ARG A 295 -39.58 43.97 -20.10
CA ARG A 295 -40.70 44.78 -20.64
C ARG A 295 -41.81 43.91 -21.19
#